data_AF-A0A924NZI9-F1
#
_entry.id   AF-A0A924NZI9-F1
#
_cell.length_a   1.000
_cell.length_b   1.000
_cell.length_c   1.000
_cell.angle_alpha   90.00
_cell.angle_beta   90.00
_cell.angle_gamma   90.00
#
_symmetry.space_group_name_H-M   'P 1'
#
loop_
_entity.id
_entity.type
_entity.pdbx_description
1 polymer ?
#
loop_
_entity_poly.entity_id
_entity_poly.type
_entity_poly.pdbx_seq_one_letter_code
_entity_poly.pdbx_strand_id
1 'polypeptide(L)'
;VSGEAAKRASMALFMEKIAPGRQAEVRTGSDKEFDATTILRIALDEAACKLRSGPPVDDESDMGVAAWTGVLPLALLPLAPVRDPLCALPDPDYVRAWVHAPALELEQA
;
A
#
# COMPACT_ATOMS: atom_id res chain seq x y z
N VAL A 1 -1.17 -9.89 -18.83
CA VAL A 1 -1.54 -11.28 -18.45
C VAL A 1 -2.47 -11.82 -19.52
N SER A 2 -2.19 -13.00 -20.07
CA SER A 2 -2.88 -13.53 -21.26
C SER A 2 -3.71 -14.77 -20.94
N GLY A 3 -4.91 -14.86 -21.51
CA GLY A 3 -5.85 -15.95 -21.28
C GLY A 3 -6.72 -15.72 -20.02
N GLU A 4 -7.93 -16.26 -20.06
CA GLU A 4 -8.95 -16.00 -19.05
C GLU A 4 -8.57 -16.60 -17.67
N ALA A 5 -8.13 -17.86 -17.65
CA ALA A 5 -7.72 -18.53 -16.40
C ALA A 5 -6.58 -17.77 -15.69
N ALA A 6 -5.56 -17.34 -16.44
CA ALA A 6 -4.43 -16.59 -15.88
C ALA A 6 -4.86 -15.20 -15.38
N LYS A 7 -5.80 -14.56 -16.07
CA LYS A 7 -6.38 -13.26 -15.68
C LYS A 7 -7.16 -13.39 -14.37
N ARG A 8 -8.05 -14.37 -14.26
CA ARG A 8 -8.82 -14.64 -13.03
C ARG A 8 -7.89 -14.96 -11.85
N ALA A 9 -6.89 -15.83 -12.06
CA ALA A 9 -5.91 -16.17 -11.03
C ALA A 9 -5.07 -14.94 -10.59
N SER A 10 -4.63 -14.10 -11.53
CA SER A 10 -3.86 -12.89 -11.21
C SER A 10 -4.70 -11.88 -10.42
N MET A 11 -5.96 -11.69 -10.79
CA MET A 11 -6.88 -10.83 -10.04
C MET A 11 -7.12 -11.38 -8.63
N ALA A 12 -7.29 -12.70 -8.50
CA ALA A 12 -7.46 -13.34 -7.20
C ALA A 12 -6.23 -13.11 -6.30
N LEU A 13 -5.01 -13.29 -6.81
CA LEU A 13 -3.79 -13.03 -6.04
C LEU A 13 -3.66 -11.55 -5.66
N PHE A 14 -3.99 -10.65 -6.58
CA PHE A 14 -3.96 -9.21 -6.32
C PHE A 14 -4.93 -8.79 -5.22
N MET A 15 -6.18 -9.29 -5.28
CA MET A 15 -7.19 -9.00 -4.27
C MET A 15 -6.84 -9.62 -2.91
N GLU A 16 -6.31 -10.84 -2.87
CA GLU A 16 -5.86 -11.46 -1.63
C GLU A 16 -4.72 -10.67 -0.96
N LYS A 17 -3.84 -10.05 -1.75
CA LYS A 17 -2.77 -9.18 -1.22
C LYS A 17 -3.29 -7.88 -0.61
N ILE A 18 -4.37 -7.32 -1.15
CA ILE A 18 -4.95 -6.04 -0.69
C ILE A 18 -5.91 -6.26 0.48
N ALA A 19 -6.79 -7.26 0.37
CA ALA A 19 -7.86 -7.55 1.31
C ALA A 19 -7.91 -9.08 1.56
N PRO A 20 -7.03 -9.60 2.43
CA PRO A 20 -6.96 -11.03 2.70
C PRO A 20 -8.31 -11.63 3.10
N GLY A 21 -8.68 -12.76 2.50
CA GLY A 21 -9.94 -13.47 2.77
C GLY A 21 -11.21 -12.86 2.16
N ARG A 22 -11.18 -11.62 1.66
CA ARG A 22 -12.37 -10.91 1.14
C ARG A 22 -13.09 -11.68 0.03
N GLN A 23 -12.38 -12.48 -0.77
CA GLN A 23 -13.01 -13.22 -1.87
C GLN A 23 -14.05 -14.23 -1.43
N ALA A 24 -13.98 -14.74 -0.19
CA ALA A 24 -14.99 -15.64 0.36
C ALA A 24 -16.28 -14.91 0.77
N GLU A 25 -16.25 -13.58 0.88
CA GLU A 25 -17.37 -12.76 1.34
C GLU A 25 -18.18 -12.10 0.20
N VAL A 26 -17.68 -12.18 -1.04
CA VAL A 26 -18.29 -11.52 -2.20
C VAL A 26 -18.59 -12.52 -3.31
N ARG A 27 -19.53 -12.16 -4.19
CA ARG A 27 -19.75 -12.94 -5.40
C ARG A 27 -18.48 -12.95 -6.26
N THR A 28 -18.33 -14.02 -7.03
CA THR A 28 -17.30 -14.08 -8.07
C THR A 28 -17.54 -13.00 -9.14
N GLY A 29 -16.44 -12.53 -9.75
CA GLY A 29 -16.51 -11.64 -10.90
C GLY A 29 -17.12 -12.35 -12.12
N SER A 30 -18.02 -11.66 -12.80
CA SER A 30 -18.66 -12.10 -14.04
C SER A 30 -17.72 -11.98 -15.23
N ASP A 31 -18.03 -12.71 -16.30
CA ASP A 31 -17.24 -12.70 -17.54
C ASP A 31 -17.14 -11.28 -18.12
N LYS A 32 -18.25 -10.54 -18.11
CA LYS A 32 -18.29 -9.14 -18.55
C LYS A 32 -17.37 -8.23 -17.75
N GLU A 33 -17.28 -8.41 -16.43
CA GLU A 33 -16.37 -7.64 -15.57
C GLU A 33 -14.91 -7.98 -15.88
N PHE A 34 -14.61 -9.25 -16.12
CA PHE A 34 -13.28 -9.66 -16.54
C PHE A 34 -12.96 -9.09 -17.92
N ASP A 35 -13.80 -9.25 -18.93
CA ASP A 35 -13.58 -8.73 -20.28
C ASP A 35 -13.32 -7.22 -20.29
N ALA A 36 -14.01 -6.46 -19.45
CA ALA A 36 -13.81 -5.02 -19.30
C ALA A 36 -12.52 -4.62 -18.56
N THR A 37 -11.81 -5.57 -17.95
CA THR A 37 -10.63 -5.31 -17.10
C THR A 37 -9.34 -5.78 -17.79
N THR A 38 -8.32 -4.94 -17.84
CA THR A 38 -6.97 -5.35 -18.31
C THR A 38 -6.03 -5.57 -17.14
N ILE A 39 -5.35 -6.72 -17.08
CA ILE A 39 -4.35 -7.02 -16.04
C ILE A 39 -2.95 -7.03 -16.64
N LEU A 40 -2.12 -6.13 -16.12
CA LEU A 40 -0.72 -5.99 -16.49
C LEU A 40 0.17 -6.61 -15.40
N ARG A 41 1.32 -7.12 -15.82
CA ARG A 41 2.37 -7.61 -14.93
C ARG A 41 3.70 -7.11 -15.46
N ILE A 42 4.48 -6.51 -14.58
CA ILE A 42 5.82 -6.00 -14.87
C ILE A 42 6.78 -6.79 -13.98
N ALA A 43 7.85 -7.34 -14.56
CA ALA A 43 8.89 -7.98 -13.79
C ALA A 43 9.76 -6.91 -13.12
N LEU A 44 10.23 -7.19 -11.91
CA LEU A 44 11.10 -6.29 -11.16
C LEU A 44 12.59 -6.66 -11.33
N ASP A 45 12.93 -7.45 -12.35
CA ASP A 45 14.31 -7.85 -12.67
C ASP A 45 15.20 -6.62 -12.93
N GLU A 46 14.60 -5.54 -13.44
CA GLU A 46 15.24 -4.24 -13.66
C GLU A 46 14.53 -3.16 -12.82
N ALA A 47 14.98 -2.99 -11.58
CA ALA A 47 14.49 -1.95 -10.68
C ALA A 47 15.67 -1.33 -9.90
N ALA A 48 15.59 -0.02 -9.64
CA ALA A 48 16.53 0.70 -8.79
C ALA A 48 15.76 1.47 -7.71
N CYS A 49 16.24 1.40 -6.48
CA CYS A 49 15.68 2.13 -5.34
C CYS A 49 16.78 2.97 -4.69
N LYS A 50 16.41 4.17 -4.19
CA LYS A 50 17.30 5.03 -3.42
C LYS A 50 16.63 5.39 -2.10
N LEU A 51 17.38 5.23 -1.01
CA LEU A 51 16.97 5.60 0.34
C LEU A 51 17.85 6.76 0.82
N ARG A 52 17.26 7.73 1.51
CA ARG A 52 17.98 8.72 2.32
C ARG A 52 17.29 8.78 3.68
N SER A 53 18.04 8.46 4.72
CA SER A 53 17.68 8.66 6.12
C SER A 53 18.71 9.58 6.77
N GLY A 54 18.46 9.99 8.01
CA GLY A 54 19.41 10.78 8.79
C GLY A 54 19.30 12.30 8.62
N PRO A 55 20.17 13.03 9.32
CA PRO A 55 20.08 14.49 9.48
C PRO A 55 20.38 15.27 8.17
N PRO A 56 20.20 16.61 8.19
CA PRO A 56 20.84 17.48 7.21
C PRO A 56 22.35 17.25 7.13
N VAL A 57 22.92 17.44 5.93
CA VAL A 57 24.36 17.41 5.69
C VAL A 57 24.68 18.78 5.09
N ASP A 58 25.11 19.70 5.94
CA ASP A 58 25.38 21.10 5.60
C ASP A 58 26.88 21.32 5.33
N ASP A 59 27.20 22.34 4.54
CA ASP A 59 28.59 22.70 4.23
C ASP A 59 29.26 23.44 5.39
N GLU A 60 30.60 23.38 5.47
CA GLU A 60 31.36 23.99 6.58
C GLU A 60 31.11 25.51 6.73
N SER A 61 30.87 26.21 5.61
CA SER A 61 30.56 27.64 5.61
C SER A 61 29.26 27.99 6.31
N ASP A 62 28.32 27.04 6.42
CA ASP A 62 26.98 27.26 6.94
C ASP A 62 26.90 27.01 8.45
N MET A 63 27.90 26.36 9.03
CA MET A 63 27.93 25.96 10.45
C MET A 63 27.94 27.15 11.43
N GLY A 64 28.28 28.36 10.96
CA GLY A 64 28.22 29.59 11.74
C GLY A 64 26.85 30.28 11.74
N VAL A 65 25.91 29.84 10.91
CA VAL A 65 24.58 30.45 10.79
C VAL A 65 23.69 29.98 11.93
N ALA A 66 23.13 30.91 12.69
CA ALA A 66 22.17 30.60 13.75
C ALA A 66 20.78 30.27 13.17
N ALA A 67 20.65 29.09 12.56
CA ALA A 67 19.41 28.55 12.03
C ALA A 67 19.03 27.22 12.69
N TRP A 68 17.74 26.89 12.73
CA TRP A 68 17.29 25.55 13.13
C TRP A 68 17.56 24.56 12.00
N THR A 69 18.16 23.41 12.33
CA THR A 69 18.36 22.29 11.41
C THR A 69 17.83 21.00 12.05
N GLY A 70 17.20 20.14 11.26
CA GLY A 70 16.60 18.92 11.78
C GLY A 70 15.78 18.17 10.73
N VAL A 71 15.16 17.09 11.18
CA VAL A 71 14.27 16.26 10.36
C VAL A 71 12.86 16.33 10.92
N LEU A 72 11.88 16.63 10.07
CA LEU A 72 10.46 16.46 10.39
C LEU A 72 10.01 15.09 9.86
N PRO A 73 9.83 14.08 10.73
CA PRO A 73 9.38 12.76 10.28
C PRO A 73 7.94 12.84 9.79
N LEU A 74 7.66 12.21 8.65
CA LEU A 74 6.31 12.02 8.13
C LEU A 74 5.97 10.53 8.16
N ALA A 75 4.75 10.22 8.55
CA ALA A 75 4.21 8.87 8.56
C ALA A 75 2.88 8.83 7.83
N LEU A 76 2.57 7.69 7.21
CA LEU A 76 1.23 7.39 6.76
C LEU A 76 0.44 6.89 7.97
N LEU A 77 -0.66 7.57 8.29
CA LEU A 77 -1.57 7.17 9.36
C LEU A 77 -2.94 6.83 8.77
N PRO A 78 -3.28 5.54 8.65
CA PRO A 78 -4.64 5.13 8.32
C PRO A 78 -5.62 5.66 9.38
N LEU A 79 -6.77 6.18 8.93
CA LEU A 79 -7.84 6.61 9.82
C LEU A 79 -8.89 5.50 9.98
N ALA A 80 -9.78 5.66 10.95
CA ALA A 80 -10.89 4.74 11.15
C ALA A 80 -11.73 4.61 9.86
N PRO A 81 -12.23 3.40 9.53
CA PRO A 81 -13.04 3.19 8.35
C PRO A 81 -14.34 3.99 8.43
N VAL A 82 -14.72 4.61 7.31
CA VAL A 82 -16.01 5.30 7.18
C VAL A 82 -16.99 4.33 6.56
N ARG A 83 -17.98 3.90 7.35
CA ARG A 83 -18.99 2.92 6.95
C ARG A 83 -20.04 3.56 6.04
N ASP A 84 -20.43 2.86 4.97
CA ASP A 84 -21.66 3.16 4.22
C ASP A 84 -22.87 3.11 5.17
N PRO A 85 -23.71 4.17 5.25
CA PRO A 85 -24.89 4.18 6.12
C PRO A 85 -25.85 3.00 5.93
N LEU A 86 -25.84 2.34 4.76
CA LEU A 86 -26.67 1.18 4.45
C LEU A 86 -26.02 -0.16 4.83
N CYS A 87 -24.75 -0.17 5.21
CA CYS A 87 -24.05 -1.39 5.60
C CYS A 87 -24.36 -1.74 7.06
N ALA A 88 -25.11 -2.82 7.28
CA ALA A 88 -25.44 -3.31 8.62
C ALA A 88 -24.41 -4.31 9.20
N LEU A 89 -23.42 -4.73 8.40
CA LEU A 89 -22.41 -5.69 8.83
C LEU A 89 -21.31 -4.99 9.67
N PRO A 90 -20.59 -5.71 10.55
CA PRO A 90 -19.40 -5.17 11.21
C PRO A 90 -18.25 -4.95 10.22
N ASP A 91 -17.19 -4.26 10.65
CA ASP A 91 -15.96 -4.17 9.85
C ASP A 91 -15.29 -5.56 9.75
N PRO A 92 -15.00 -6.04 8.53
CA PRO A 92 -14.33 -7.31 8.34
C PRO A 92 -12.85 -7.20 8.73
N ASP A 93 -12.21 -8.34 8.98
CA ASP A 93 -10.84 -8.42 9.50
C ASP A 93 -9.83 -7.66 8.64
N TYR A 94 -9.94 -7.76 7.31
CA TYR A 94 -9.03 -7.07 6.40
C TYR A 94 -9.14 -5.53 6.50
N VAL A 95 -10.31 -4.97 6.80
CA VAL A 95 -10.49 -3.52 7.02
C VAL A 95 -9.87 -3.12 8.35
N ARG A 96 -10.06 -3.90 9.41
CA ARG A 96 -9.46 -3.64 10.72
C ARG A 96 -7.93 -3.70 10.66
N ALA A 97 -7.40 -4.62 9.87
CA ALA A 97 -5.95 -4.76 9.64
C ALA A 97 -5.33 -3.56 8.91
N TRP A 98 -6.07 -2.87 8.03
CA TRP A 98 -5.58 -1.66 7.36
C TRP A 98 -5.27 -0.53 8.33
N VAL A 99 -5.98 -0.46 9.46
CA VAL A 99 -5.75 0.55 10.52
C VAL A 99 -4.48 0.26 11.33
N HIS A 100 -3.95 -0.96 11.23
CA HIS A 100 -2.79 -1.44 11.97
C HIS A 100 -1.59 -1.73 11.07
N ALA A 101 -1.51 -1.10 9.88
CA ALA A 101 -0.32 -1.24 9.04
C ALA A 101 0.92 -0.95 9.92
N PRO A 102 1.85 -1.91 10.06
CA PRO A 102 2.97 -1.74 10.95
C PRO A 102 3.67 -0.47 10.50
N ALA A 103 3.91 0.45 11.44
CA ALA A 103 4.91 1.46 11.24
C ALA A 103 6.13 0.69 10.74
N LEU A 104 6.59 0.98 9.51
CA LEU A 104 7.88 0.50 9.08
C LEU A 104 8.82 0.94 10.19
N GLU A 105 9.30 -0.01 10.99
CA GLU A 105 10.33 0.26 11.97
C GLU A 105 11.52 0.70 11.12
N LEU A 106 11.63 2.02 10.97
CA LEU A 106 12.84 2.65 10.49
C LEU A 106 13.83 2.44 11.63
N GLU A 107 14.39 1.23 11.70
CA GLU A 107 15.60 0.98 12.47
C GLU A 107 16.57 2.09 12.10
N GLN A 108 17.01 2.79 13.13
CA GLN A 108 17.92 3.92 13.04
C GLN A 108 19.23 3.41 12.43
N ALA A 109 19.36 3.59 11.11
CA ALA A 109 20.62 3.50 10.38
C ALA A 109 21.35 4.85 10.47
#